data_AF-A0A1H4C2I9-F1
#
_entry.id   AF-A0A1H4C2I9-F1
#
_cell.length_a   1.000
_cell.length_b   1.000
_cell.length_c   1.000
_cell.angle_alpha   90.00
_cell.angle_beta   90.00
_cell.angle_gamma   90.00
#
_symmetry.space_group_name_H-M   'P 1'
#
loop_
_entity.id
_entity.type
_entity.pdbx_description
1 polymer ?
#
loop_
_entity_poly.entity_id
_entity_poly.type
_entity_poly.pdbx_seq_one_letter_code
_entity_poly.pdbx_strand_id
1 'polypeptide(L)'
;MKMAENQQNHRISIESKLVASQSAQSKLGQVFGLIIGLSGIGCGTYLASIGQDIVGGIIAGGTVVSLVSVFVLGKKSQKKNNED
;
A
#
# COMPACT_ATOMS: atom_id res chain seq x y z
N MET A 1 3.79 -37.23 22.22
CA MET A 1 3.54 -35.83 22.61
C MET A 1 4.60 -34.88 22.05
N LYS A 2 5.91 -35.09 22.27
CA LYS A 2 7.00 -34.27 21.71
C LYS A 2 6.92 -33.91 20.21
N MET A 3 6.50 -34.85 19.33
CA MET A 3 6.40 -34.59 17.89
C MET A 3 5.24 -33.64 17.54
N ALA A 4 4.11 -33.74 18.24
CA ALA A 4 2.96 -32.86 18.04
C ALA A 4 3.25 -31.44 18.55
N GLU A 5 3.91 -31.31 19.71
CA GLU A 5 4.36 -30.01 20.24
C GLU A 5 5.36 -29.33 19.31
N ASN A 6 6.31 -30.08 18.75
CA ASN A 6 7.31 -29.52 17.83
C ASN A 6 6.66 -29.03 16.52
N GLN A 7 5.68 -29.77 15.99
CA GLN A 7 4.90 -29.33 14.82
C GLN A 7 4.04 -28.11 15.12
N GLN A 8 3.42 -28.06 16.30
CA GLN A 8 2.62 -26.91 16.73
C GLN A 8 3.49 -25.65 16.90
N ASN A 9 4.66 -25.77 17.52
CA ASN A 9 5.63 -24.66 17.64
C ASN A 9 6.13 -24.19 16.27
N HIS A 10 6.36 -25.12 15.34
CA HIS A 10 6.75 -24.77 13.98
C HIS A 10 5.65 -23.97 13.27
N ARG A 11 4.39 -24.39 13.37
CA ARG A 11 3.23 -23.68 12.80
C ARG A 11 3.07 -22.27 13.38
N ILE A 12 3.16 -22.14 14.70
CA ILE A 12 3.08 -20.83 15.40
C ILE A 12 4.19 -19.88 14.94
N SER A 13 5.41 -20.41 14.76
CA SER A 13 6.55 -19.63 14.27
C SER A 13 6.33 -19.08 12.86
N ILE A 14 5.74 -19.90 11.97
CA ILE A 14 5.41 -19.47 10.60
C ILE A 14 4.30 -18.42 10.62
N GLU A 15 3.19 -18.66 11.33
CA GLU A 15 2.08 -17.70 11.41
C GLU A 15 2.55 -16.35 11.98
N SER A 16 3.38 -16.37 13.03
CA SER A 16 3.93 -15.15 13.62
C SER A 16 4.78 -14.35 12.63
N LYS A 17 5.62 -15.04 11.84
CA LYS A 17 6.44 -14.40 10.79
C LYS A 17 5.59 -13.85 9.66
N LEU A 18 4.54 -14.56 9.25
CA LEU A 18 3.61 -14.11 8.21
C LEU A 18 2.87 -12.84 8.63
N VAL A 19 2.30 -12.82 9.85
CA VAL A 19 1.60 -11.64 10.38
C VAL A 19 2.53 -10.43 10.48
N ALA A 20 3.76 -10.63 10.96
CA ALA A 20 4.76 -9.57 11.04
C ALA A 20 5.14 -9.03 9.64
N SER A 21 5.36 -9.92 8.69
CA SER A 21 5.73 -9.55 7.30
C SER A 21 4.61 -8.82 6.60
N GLN A 22 3.36 -9.28 6.75
CA GLN A 22 2.19 -8.64 6.15
C GLN A 22 1.95 -7.24 6.73
N SER A 23 2.14 -7.09 8.04
CA SER A 23 2.07 -5.78 8.71
C SER A 23 3.14 -4.82 8.20
N ALA A 24 4.38 -5.30 8.04
CA ALA A 24 5.48 -4.49 7.51
C ALA A 24 5.23 -4.06 6.06
N GLN A 25 4.78 -4.98 5.21
CA GLN A 25 4.46 -4.70 3.81
C GLN A 25 3.35 -3.64 3.68
N SER A 26 2.30 -3.73 4.51
CA SER A 26 1.24 -2.71 4.55
C SER A 26 1.77 -1.33 4.95
N LYS A 27 2.67 -1.26 5.95
CA LYS A 27 3.26 0.01 6.40
C LYS A 27 4.16 0.62 5.33
N LEU A 28 5.01 -0.19 4.68
CA LEU A 28 5.85 0.26 3.57
C LEU A 28 5.01 0.81 2.41
N GLY A 29 3.94 0.10 2.02
CA GLY A 29 3.01 0.57 0.99
C GLY A 29 2.38 1.93 1.31
N GLN A 30 1.99 2.16 2.57
CA GLN A 30 1.47 3.46 3.02
C GLN A 30 2.52 4.57 2.94
N VAL A 31 3.75 4.31 3.36
CA VAL A 31 4.86 5.29 3.31
C VAL A 31 5.19 5.66 1.87
N PHE A 32 5.34 4.68 0.97
CA PHE A 32 5.59 4.95 -0.45
C PHE A 32 4.41 5.68 -1.10
N GLY A 33 3.16 5.30 -0.78
CA GLY A 33 1.97 6.00 -1.25
C GLY A 33 1.94 7.46 -0.80
N LEU A 34 2.33 7.75 0.44
CA LEU A 34 2.44 9.12 0.95
C LEU A 34 3.51 9.92 0.20
N ILE A 35 4.70 9.34 -0.01
CA ILE A 35 5.80 10.01 -0.73
C ILE A 35 5.40 10.35 -2.16
N ILE A 36 4.76 9.41 -2.87
CA ILE A 36 4.27 9.62 -4.23
C ILE A 36 3.16 10.67 -4.25
N GLY A 37 2.23 10.60 -3.30
CA GLY A 37 1.12 11.56 -3.18
C GLY A 37 1.62 12.99 -2.95
N LEU A 38 2.53 13.18 -2.00
CA LEU A 38 3.15 14.49 -1.73
C LEU A 38 3.94 14.99 -2.93
N SER A 39 4.71 14.12 -3.58
CA SER A 39 5.48 14.50 -4.78
C SER A 39 4.57 14.91 -5.94
N GLY A 40 3.52 14.14 -6.23
CA GLY A 40 2.62 14.44 -7.35
C GLY A 40 1.76 15.68 -7.12
N ILE A 41 1.25 15.88 -5.90
CA ILE A 41 0.54 17.11 -5.53
C ILE A 41 1.50 18.29 -5.56
N GLY A 42 2.70 18.17 -4.98
CA GLY A 42 3.71 19.23 -4.97
C GLY A 42 4.12 19.66 -6.38
N CYS A 43 4.43 18.71 -7.25
CA CYS A 43 4.74 18.98 -8.65
C CYS A 43 3.55 19.61 -9.40
N GLY A 44 2.33 19.12 -9.16
CA GLY A 44 1.12 19.67 -9.78
C GLY A 44 0.83 21.12 -9.34
N THR A 45 0.96 21.41 -8.05
CA THR A 45 0.81 22.77 -7.50
C THR A 45 1.90 23.71 -8.00
N TYR A 46 3.15 23.24 -8.12
CA TYR A 46 4.22 24.02 -8.71
C TYR A 46 3.95 24.36 -10.19
N LEU A 47 3.47 23.38 -10.98
CA LEU A 47 3.10 23.61 -12.38
C LEU A 47 1.93 24.58 -12.54
N ALA A 48 0.91 24.48 -11.68
CA ALA A 48 -0.19 25.44 -11.67
C ALA A 48 0.32 26.86 -11.37
N SER A 49 1.26 26.99 -10.41
CA SER A 49 1.81 28.29 -10.02
C SER A 49 2.60 29.02 -11.13
N ILE A 50 3.13 28.29 -12.11
CA ILE A 50 3.83 28.86 -13.29
C ILE A 50 2.88 29.09 -14.50
N GLY A 51 1.56 28.99 -14.30
CA GLY A 51 0.54 29.24 -15.32
C GLY A 51 0.16 28.03 -16.16
N GLN A 52 0.61 26.82 -15.79
CA GLN A 52 0.24 25.56 -16.44
C GLN A 52 -0.85 24.83 -15.65
N ASP A 53 -1.96 25.51 -15.36
CA ASP A 53 -3.04 25.00 -14.49
C ASP A 53 -3.63 23.66 -14.95
N ILE A 54 -3.85 23.51 -16.27
CA ILE A 54 -4.42 22.26 -16.83
C ILE A 54 -3.46 21.09 -16.61
N VAL A 55 -2.18 21.26 -16.90
CA VAL A 55 -1.17 20.20 -16.75
C VAL A 55 -0.95 19.88 -15.26
N GLY A 56 -0.88 20.92 -14.42
CA GLY A 56 -0.77 20.77 -12.97
C GLY A 56 -1.97 20.02 -12.38
N GLY A 57 -3.18 20.34 -12.84
CA GLY A 57 -4.41 19.66 -12.44
C GLY A 57 -4.46 18.20 -12.88
N ILE A 58 -4.03 17.88 -14.11
CA ILE A 58 -3.94 16.50 -14.59
C ILE A 58 -2.93 15.69 -13.79
N ILE A 59 -1.75 16.25 -13.48
CA ILE A 59 -0.73 15.53 -12.71
C ILE A 59 -1.18 15.31 -11.26
N ALA A 60 -1.67 16.35 -10.59
CA ALA A 60 -2.15 16.22 -9.21
C ALA A 60 -3.35 15.28 -9.14
N GLY A 61 -4.36 15.49 -9.99
CA GLY A 61 -5.57 14.66 -10.04
C GLY A 61 -5.27 13.22 -10.44
N GLY A 62 -4.47 13.00 -11.48
CA GLY A 62 -4.06 11.68 -11.94
C GLY A 62 -3.27 10.91 -10.88
N THR A 63 -2.40 11.59 -10.13
CA THR A 63 -1.67 10.98 -9.00
C THR A 63 -2.65 10.50 -7.92
N VAL A 64 -3.61 11.33 -7.53
CA VAL A 64 -4.61 10.97 -6.50
C VAL A 64 -5.46 9.79 -6.98
N VAL A 65 -6.01 9.85 -8.20
CA VAL A 65 -6.83 8.77 -8.76
C VAL A 65 -6.06 7.45 -8.87
N SER A 66 -4.80 7.51 -9.30
CA SER A 66 -3.93 6.34 -9.39
C SER A 66 -3.68 5.71 -8.02
N LEU A 67 -3.31 6.51 -7.01
CA LEU A 67 -3.09 6.01 -5.66
C LEU A 67 -4.36 5.40 -5.07
N VAL A 68 -5.50 6.08 -5.17
CA VAL A 68 -6.79 5.55 -4.70
C VAL A 68 -7.11 4.22 -5.37
N SER A 69 -6.89 4.12 -6.69
CA SER A 69 -7.14 2.89 -7.44
C SER A 69 -6.27 1.74 -6.92
N VAL A 70 -4.97 1.97 -6.74
CA VAL A 70 -4.04 0.95 -6.21
C VAL A 70 -4.44 0.51 -4.80
N PHE A 71 -4.80 1.43 -3.91
CA PHE A 71 -5.23 1.08 -2.55
C PHE A 71 -6.56 0.31 -2.53
N VAL A 72 -7.54 0.70 -3.35
CA VAL A 72 -8.83 0.00 -3.46
C VAL A 72 -8.65 -1.41 -4.04
N LEU A 73 -7.89 -1.54 -5.13
CA LEU A 73 -7.60 -2.84 -5.73
C LEU A 73 -6.79 -3.74 -4.78
N GLY A 74 -5.79 -3.18 -4.08
CA GLY A 74 -5.04 -3.89 -3.04
C GLY A 74 -5.95 -4.39 -1.93
N LYS A 75 -6.89 -3.56 -1.44
CA LYS A 75 -7.87 -3.96 -0.42
C LYS A 75 -8.82 -5.04 -0.91
N LYS A 76 -9.27 -4.97 -2.18
CA LYS A 76 -10.12 -5.99 -2.79
C LYS A 76 -9.39 -7.34 -2.94
N SER A 77 -8.12 -7.30 -3.35
CA SER A 77 -7.28 -8.50 -3.47
C SER A 77 -7.04 -9.15 -2.11
N GLN A 78 -6.72 -8.36 -1.07
CA GLN A 78 -6.63 -8.85 0.31
C GLN A 78 -7.93 -9.50 0.78
N LYS A 79 -9.10 -8.90 0.49
CA LYS A 79 -10.39 -9.49 0.88
C LYS A 79 -10.62 -10.85 0.21
N LYS A 80 -10.39 -10.95 -1.11
CA LYS A 80 -10.55 -12.21 -1.86
C LYS A 80 -9.71 -13.35 -1.27
N ASN A 81 -8.44 -13.09 -0.94
CA ASN A 81 -7.55 -14.10 -0.33
C ASN A 81 -7.99 -14.58 1.07
N ASN A 82 -8.94 -13.90 1.73
CA ASN A 82 -9.50 -14.33 3.01
C ASN A 82 -10.87 -15.04 2.86
N GLU A 83 -11.46 -15.00 1.66
CA GLU A 83 -12.77 -15.62 1.34
C GLU A 83 -12.61 -16.97 0.61
N ASP A 84 -11.45 -17.21 -0.01
CA ASP A 84 -11.00 -18.49 -0.60
C ASP A 84 -10.23 -19.34 0.43
#